data_AF-A0AAU4AT39-F1
#
_entry.id   AF-A0AAU4AT39-F1
#
_cell.length_a   1.000
_cell.length_b   1.000
_cell.length_c   1.000
_cell.angle_alpha   90.00
_cell.angle_beta   90.00
_cell.angle_gamma   90.00
#
_symmetry.space_group_name_H-M   'P 1'
#
loop_
_entity.id
_entity.type
_entity.pdbx_description
1 polymer ?
#
loop_
_entity_poly.entity_id
_entity_poly.type
_entity_poly.pdbx_seq_one_letter_code
_entity_poly.pdbx_strand_id
1 'polypeptide(L)'
;MTARPSPGRPVHRAVSGDIQLREQLAGLLDECRVRAARRAALLAPRLDADGYVVEDQRAAYDDARITTAIEAAGWLDSLTARLAQLLAEPARSVYTLVFGVLGDAPDSFTLYGADEDDALNTLRQLPSFLRWSEHQASASPPGTSTVLEFHGEWPHPHLSAPGHRYDLRTEQTAAAATRPAARRPLAPTSRPPMPAATTPPQRR
;
A
#
# COMPACT_ATOMS: atom_id res chain seq x y z
N MET A 1 -11.83 18.55 43.63
CA MET A 1 -12.33 18.50 42.24
C MET A 1 -11.12 18.49 41.32
N THR A 2 -10.70 17.32 40.88
CA THR A 2 -9.53 17.14 40.00
C THR A 2 -10.02 16.50 38.70
N ALA A 3 -9.95 17.26 37.61
CA ALA A 3 -10.37 16.86 36.29
C ALA A 3 -9.44 15.76 35.74
N ARG A 4 -10.02 14.63 35.32
CA ARG A 4 -9.30 13.56 34.62
C ARG A 4 -8.96 14.03 33.18
N PRO A 5 -7.73 13.78 32.69
CA PRO A 5 -7.40 14.03 31.30
C PRO A 5 -8.12 13.03 30.39
N SER A 6 -8.67 13.55 29.30
CA SER A 6 -9.35 12.79 28.26
C SER A 6 -8.33 11.96 27.46
N PRO A 7 -8.46 10.64 27.33
CA PRO A 7 -7.57 9.85 26.48
C PRO A 7 -7.82 10.23 25.01
N GLY A 8 -6.76 10.71 24.36
CA GLY A 8 -6.75 11.09 22.96
C GLY A 8 -7.06 9.88 22.07
N ARG A 9 -7.94 10.10 21.09
CA ARG A 9 -8.28 9.13 20.04
C ARG A 9 -7.02 8.78 19.21
N PRO A 10 -6.74 7.49 18.94
CA PRO A 10 -5.78 7.11 17.91
C PRO A 10 -6.48 7.22 16.55
N VAL A 11 -6.32 8.38 15.88
CA VAL A 11 -6.79 8.59 14.48
C VAL A 11 -5.60 8.65 13.51
N HIS A 12 -4.38 8.37 13.96
CA HIS A 12 -3.18 8.82 13.23
C HIS A 12 -2.60 7.85 12.20
N ARG A 13 -2.98 6.56 12.13
CA ARG A 13 -2.19 5.60 11.33
C ARG A 13 -2.70 5.28 9.92
N ALA A 14 -4.01 5.20 9.68
CA ALA A 14 -4.55 5.03 8.32
C ALA A 14 -4.20 6.23 7.40
N VAL A 15 -4.13 7.42 7.98
CA VAL A 15 -3.63 8.63 7.32
C VAL A 15 -2.13 8.54 7.06
N SER A 16 -1.36 7.89 7.94
CA SER A 16 0.08 7.71 7.80
C SER A 16 0.48 6.82 6.61
N GLY A 17 -0.29 5.77 6.31
CA GLY A 17 -0.02 4.90 5.16
C GLY A 17 -0.26 5.59 3.82
N ASP A 18 -1.34 6.36 3.70
CA ASP A 18 -1.64 7.16 2.50
C ASP A 18 -0.61 8.31 2.33
N ILE A 19 -0.22 8.98 3.42
CA ILE A 19 0.85 9.98 3.39
C ILE A 19 2.18 9.35 2.93
N GLN A 20 2.57 8.21 3.50
CA GLN A 20 3.81 7.53 3.14
C GLN A 20 3.81 7.09 1.67
N LEU A 21 2.70 6.53 1.17
CA LEU A 21 2.56 6.17 -0.23
C LEU A 21 2.68 7.40 -1.15
N ARG A 22 2.02 8.50 -0.80
CA ARG A 22 2.09 9.76 -1.57
C ARG A 22 3.50 10.33 -1.60
N GLU A 23 4.22 10.31 -0.48
CA GLU A 23 5.62 10.74 -0.40
C GLU A 23 6.52 9.86 -1.29
N GLN A 24 6.33 8.54 -1.25
CA GLN A 24 7.09 7.62 -2.10
C GLN A 24 6.80 7.84 -3.59
N LEU A 25 5.54 8.04 -3.98
CA LEU A 25 5.16 8.36 -5.35
C LEU A 25 5.67 9.73 -5.81
N ALA A 26 5.66 10.73 -4.93
CA ALA A 26 6.22 12.05 -5.22
C ALA A 26 7.74 11.95 -5.47
N GLY A 27 8.46 11.18 -4.65
CA GLY A 27 9.88 10.91 -4.86
C GLY A 27 10.17 10.25 -6.21
N LEU A 28 9.38 9.26 -6.61
CA LEU A 28 9.51 8.64 -7.93
C LEU A 28 9.27 9.64 -9.07
N LEU A 29 8.26 10.51 -8.94
CA LEU A 29 7.96 11.54 -9.93
C LEU A 29 9.11 12.56 -10.06
N ASP A 30 9.74 12.93 -8.96
CA ASP A 30 10.89 13.84 -8.98
C ASP A 30 12.12 13.17 -9.61
N GLU A 31 12.36 11.88 -9.36
CA GLU A 31 13.39 11.11 -10.07
C GLU A 31 13.13 11.11 -11.60
N CYS A 32 11.87 10.94 -12.05
CA CYS A 32 11.49 11.06 -13.46
C CYS A 32 11.88 12.42 -14.05
N ARG A 33 11.54 13.51 -13.34
CA ARG A 33 11.77 14.89 -13.77
C ARG A 33 13.26 15.19 -13.88
N VAL A 34 14.06 14.79 -12.89
CA VAL A 34 15.51 14.99 -12.88
C VAL A 34 16.15 14.27 -14.07
N ARG A 35 15.74 13.04 -14.37
CA ARG A 35 16.27 12.28 -15.51
C ARG A 35 15.87 12.90 -16.85
N ALA A 36 14.61 13.34 -16.98
CA ALA A 36 14.14 14.04 -18.18
C ALA A 36 14.94 15.34 -18.41
N ALA A 37 15.15 16.13 -17.35
CA ALA A 37 15.95 17.35 -17.40
C ALA A 37 17.41 17.08 -17.77
N ARG A 38 18.03 16.04 -17.19
CA ARG A 38 19.40 15.63 -17.53
C ARG A 38 19.52 15.24 -19.00
N ARG A 39 18.57 14.45 -19.53
CA ARG A 39 18.55 14.10 -20.95
C ARG A 39 18.42 15.32 -21.84
N ALA A 40 17.52 16.25 -21.50
CA ALA A 40 17.36 17.50 -22.25
C ALA A 40 18.65 18.32 -22.25
N ALA A 41 19.29 18.49 -21.08
CA ALA A 41 20.55 19.22 -20.94
C ALA A 41 21.71 18.57 -21.71
N LEU A 42 21.74 17.23 -21.79
CA LEU A 42 22.74 16.51 -22.59
C LEU A 42 22.55 16.73 -24.09
N LEU A 43 21.31 16.80 -24.57
CA LEU A 43 21.03 16.93 -26.00
C LEU A 43 21.03 18.38 -26.48
N ALA A 44 20.70 19.35 -25.61
CA ALA A 44 20.56 20.77 -25.95
C ALA A 44 21.76 21.39 -26.70
N PRO A 45 23.03 21.13 -26.34
CA PRO A 45 24.18 21.72 -27.05
C PRO A 45 24.35 21.27 -28.51
N ARG A 46 23.60 20.24 -28.93
CA ARG A 46 23.68 19.65 -30.27
C ARG A 46 22.51 20.08 -31.16
N LEU A 47 21.62 20.91 -30.62
CA LEU A 47 20.47 21.45 -31.33
C LEU A 47 20.76 22.90 -31.73
N ASP A 48 20.26 23.30 -32.90
CA ASP A 48 20.26 24.69 -33.35
C ASP A 48 19.08 25.48 -32.73
N ALA A 49 18.95 26.74 -33.13
CA ALA A 49 17.90 27.64 -32.64
C ALA A 49 16.48 27.16 -32.98
N ASP A 50 16.33 26.36 -34.04
CA ASP A 50 15.06 25.80 -34.50
C ASP A 50 14.79 24.40 -33.92
N GLY A 51 15.73 23.87 -33.12
CA GLY A 51 15.64 22.56 -32.48
C GLY A 51 16.04 21.38 -33.39
N TYR A 52 16.66 21.65 -34.54
CA TYR A 52 17.23 20.62 -35.39
C TYR A 52 18.64 20.26 -34.93
N VAL A 53 19.07 19.03 -35.23
CA VAL A 53 20.42 18.58 -34.90
C VAL A 53 21.40 19.24 -35.86
N VAL A 54 22.41 19.93 -35.33
CA VAL A 54 23.51 20.50 -36.15
C VAL A 54 24.22 19.36 -36.88
N GLU A 55 24.41 19.47 -38.20
CA GLU A 55 24.89 18.36 -39.05
C GLU A 55 26.23 17.78 -38.56
N ASP A 56 27.18 18.66 -38.20
CA ASP A 56 28.50 18.25 -37.66
C ASP A 56 28.41 17.56 -36.29
N GLN A 57 27.29 17.72 -35.56
CA GLN A 57 27.04 17.12 -34.25
C GLN A 57 26.17 15.87 -34.33
N ARG A 58 25.72 15.46 -35.52
CA ARG A 58 24.75 14.36 -35.71
C ARG A 58 25.21 13.04 -35.10
N ALA A 59 26.47 12.65 -35.34
CA ALA A 59 27.03 11.42 -34.75
C ALA A 59 27.04 11.50 -33.21
N ALA A 60 27.54 12.60 -32.65
CA ALA A 60 27.58 12.81 -31.21
C ALA A 60 26.18 12.93 -30.56
N TYR A 61 25.18 13.38 -31.32
CA TYR A 61 23.78 13.42 -30.90
C TYR A 61 23.18 12.02 -30.83
N ASP A 62 23.37 11.21 -31.87
CA ASP A 62 22.86 9.86 -31.89
C ASP A 62 23.50 8.97 -30.82
N ASP A 63 24.81 9.10 -30.58
CA ASP A 63 25.49 8.41 -29.48
C ASP A 63 24.87 8.80 -28.12
N ALA A 64 24.74 10.10 -27.84
CA ALA A 64 24.14 10.59 -26.60
C ALA A 64 22.67 10.13 -26.44
N ARG A 65 21.91 10.11 -27.55
CA ARG A 65 20.52 9.65 -27.59
C ARG A 65 20.42 8.15 -27.31
N ILE A 66 21.29 7.34 -27.90
CA ILE A 66 21.31 5.89 -27.70
C ILE A 66 21.72 5.56 -26.27
N THR A 67 22.81 6.15 -25.77
CA THR A 67 23.27 5.94 -24.38
C THR A 67 22.17 6.31 -23.39
N THR A 68 21.56 7.48 -23.53
CA THR A 68 20.47 7.91 -22.62
C THR A 68 19.22 7.05 -22.76
N ALA A 69 18.94 6.48 -23.94
CA ALA A 69 17.84 5.54 -24.11
C ALA A 69 18.10 4.19 -23.41
N ILE A 70 19.32 3.68 -23.46
CA ILE A 70 19.71 2.45 -22.75
C ILE A 70 19.62 2.67 -21.23
N GLU A 71 20.15 3.80 -20.73
CA GLU A 71 20.05 4.16 -19.32
C GLU A 71 18.59 4.33 -18.86
N ALA A 72 17.74 4.92 -19.72
CA ALA A 72 16.32 5.07 -19.44
C ALA A 72 15.61 3.71 -19.37
N ALA A 73 15.95 2.77 -20.25
CA ALA A 73 15.38 1.42 -20.22
C ALA A 73 15.68 0.70 -18.91
N GLY A 74 16.95 0.66 -18.47
CA GLY A 74 17.31 0.00 -17.21
C GLY A 74 16.68 0.67 -15.97
N TRP A 75 16.48 1.99 -16.02
CA TRP A 75 15.77 2.68 -14.96
C TRP A 75 14.26 2.42 -15.00
N LEU A 76 13.64 2.28 -16.17
CA LEU A 76 12.23 1.91 -16.28
C LEU A 76 11.96 0.52 -15.67
N ASP A 77 12.88 -0.44 -15.83
CA ASP A 77 12.80 -1.73 -15.17
C ASP A 77 12.83 -1.58 -13.64
N SER A 78 13.73 -0.72 -13.14
CA SER A 78 13.84 -0.42 -11.71
C SER A 78 12.59 0.29 -11.16
N LEU A 79 12.03 1.24 -11.91
CA LEU A 79 10.78 1.92 -11.56
C LEU A 79 9.62 0.93 -11.52
N THR A 80 9.53 0.04 -12.50
CA THR A 80 8.50 -1.00 -12.57
C THR A 80 8.58 -1.94 -11.38
N ALA A 81 9.79 -2.39 -11.02
CA ALA A 81 10.00 -3.23 -9.84
C ALA A 81 9.59 -2.51 -8.55
N ARG A 82 9.92 -1.22 -8.43
CA ARG A 82 9.59 -0.42 -7.24
C ARG A 82 8.08 -0.14 -7.12
N LEU A 83 7.42 0.16 -8.23
CA LEU A 83 5.95 0.27 -8.26
C LEU A 83 5.28 -1.05 -7.93
N ALA A 84 5.80 -2.18 -8.43
CA ALA A 84 5.28 -3.50 -8.09
C ALA A 84 5.41 -3.80 -6.59
N GLN A 85 6.51 -3.37 -5.95
CA GLN A 85 6.68 -3.49 -4.50
C GLN A 85 5.70 -2.61 -3.72
N LEU A 86 5.50 -1.36 -4.15
CA LEU A 86 4.55 -0.44 -3.51
C LEU A 86 3.10 -0.91 -3.61
N LEU A 87 2.77 -1.62 -4.69
CA LEU A 87 1.44 -2.17 -4.94
C LEU A 87 1.28 -3.61 -4.45
N ALA A 88 2.34 -4.26 -3.97
CA ALA A 88 2.25 -5.61 -3.44
C ALA A 88 1.37 -5.59 -2.18
N GLU A 89 0.41 -6.50 -2.11
CA GLU A 89 -0.35 -6.67 -0.87
C GLU A 89 0.63 -7.01 0.26
N PRO A 90 0.60 -6.28 1.39
CA PRO A 90 1.44 -6.60 2.53
C PRO A 90 1.17 -8.04 2.98
N ALA A 91 2.24 -8.78 3.26
CA ALA A 91 2.14 -10.15 3.73
C ALA A 91 1.30 -10.20 4.99
N ARG A 92 0.21 -10.98 4.97
CA ARG A 92 -0.65 -11.12 6.13
C ARG A 92 0.04 -11.96 7.18
N SER A 93 0.23 -11.39 8.36
CA SER A 93 0.76 -12.07 9.54
C SER A 93 -0.37 -12.46 10.49
N VAL A 94 -0.10 -13.36 11.43
CA VAL A 94 -1.06 -13.74 12.46
C VAL A 94 -0.90 -12.77 13.63
N TYR A 95 -1.99 -12.10 13.98
CA TYR A 95 -2.09 -11.21 15.14
C TYR A 95 -2.98 -11.84 16.20
N THR A 96 -2.63 -11.65 17.47
CA THR A 96 -3.52 -11.95 18.61
C THR A 96 -3.81 -10.65 19.33
N LEU A 97 -5.05 -10.20 19.26
CA LEU A 97 -5.50 -8.99 19.92
C LEU A 97 -6.20 -9.38 21.23
N VAL A 98 -5.78 -8.78 22.34
CA VAL A 98 -6.29 -9.07 23.67
C VAL A 98 -7.15 -7.91 24.15
N PHE A 99 -8.32 -8.21 24.72
CA PHE A 99 -9.26 -7.25 25.27
C PHE A 99 -9.73 -7.72 26.65
N GLY A 100 -9.73 -6.83 27.63
CA GLY A 100 -10.24 -7.12 28.96
C GLY A 100 -10.77 -5.88 29.66
N VAL A 101 -11.56 -6.10 30.71
CA VAL A 101 -11.91 -5.08 31.68
C VAL A 101 -10.96 -5.21 32.87
N LEU A 102 -10.59 -4.08 33.47
CA LEU A 102 -9.70 -4.07 34.64
C LEU A 102 -10.30 -4.94 35.77
N GLY A 103 -9.61 -6.02 36.11
CA GLY A 103 -10.02 -6.98 37.15
C GLY A 103 -10.50 -8.34 36.61
N ASP A 104 -10.86 -8.43 35.34
CA ASP A 104 -11.31 -9.68 34.71
C ASP A 104 -10.20 -10.38 33.92
N ALA A 105 -10.40 -11.67 33.64
CA ALA A 105 -9.55 -12.42 32.73
C ALA A 105 -9.76 -11.90 31.30
N PRO A 106 -8.72 -11.41 30.61
CA PRO A 106 -8.88 -10.82 29.28
C PRO A 106 -9.11 -11.90 28.22
N ASP A 107 -10.00 -11.62 27.28
CA ASP A 107 -10.28 -12.45 26.12
C ASP A 107 -9.34 -12.10 24.96
N SER A 108 -8.95 -13.11 24.17
CA SER A 108 -7.98 -12.96 23.08
C SER A 108 -8.55 -13.43 21.74
N PHE A 109 -8.23 -12.70 20.68
CA PHE A 109 -8.73 -12.92 19.32
C PHE A 109 -7.56 -13.08 18.35
N THR A 110 -7.42 -14.26 17.76
CA THR A 110 -6.38 -14.53 16.76
C THR A 110 -6.95 -14.40 15.35
N LEU A 111 -6.32 -13.59 14.50
CA LEU A 111 -6.72 -13.36 13.10
C LEU A 111 -5.52 -13.00 12.20
N TYR A 112 -5.75 -12.92 10.89
CA TYR A 112 -4.75 -12.41 9.95
C TYR A 112 -4.87 -10.89 9.79
N GLY A 113 -3.73 -10.20 9.69
CA GLY A 113 -3.67 -8.78 9.37
C GLY A 113 -2.39 -8.44 8.63
N ALA A 114 -2.41 -7.39 7.81
CA ALA A 114 -1.20 -6.80 7.23
C ALA A 114 -0.32 -6.13 8.28
N ASP A 115 -0.97 -5.49 9.25
CA ASP A 115 -0.40 -4.87 10.43
C ASP A 115 -1.41 -4.95 11.60
N GLU A 116 -1.07 -4.38 12.74
CA GLU A 116 -1.92 -4.36 13.93
C GLU A 116 -3.23 -3.59 13.71
N ASP A 117 -3.20 -2.47 12.97
CA ASP A 117 -4.38 -1.66 12.72
C ASP A 117 -5.34 -2.35 11.74
N ASP A 118 -4.81 -3.00 10.70
CA ASP A 118 -5.57 -3.86 9.80
C ASP A 118 -6.19 -5.04 10.56
N ALA A 119 -5.44 -5.68 11.45
CA ALA A 119 -5.98 -6.71 12.33
C ALA A 119 -7.13 -6.14 13.20
N LEU A 120 -6.94 -4.98 13.84
CA LEU A 120 -7.98 -4.37 14.67
C LEU A 120 -9.23 -3.98 13.87
N ASN A 121 -9.05 -3.39 12.69
CA ASN A 121 -10.14 -3.00 11.80
C ASN A 121 -10.87 -4.21 11.24
N THR A 122 -10.15 -5.27 10.88
CA THR A 122 -10.74 -6.54 10.46
C THR A 122 -11.54 -7.15 11.60
N LEU A 123 -10.97 -7.24 12.81
CA LEU A 123 -11.64 -7.82 13.97
C LEU A 123 -12.98 -7.14 14.24
N ARG A 124 -13.03 -5.80 14.17
CA ARG A 124 -14.26 -5.00 14.36
C ARG A 124 -15.38 -5.29 13.35
N GLN A 125 -15.05 -5.92 12.22
CA GLN A 125 -16.04 -6.30 11.20
C GLN A 125 -16.47 -7.77 11.31
N LEU A 126 -15.84 -8.57 12.17
CA LEU A 126 -16.16 -10.00 12.29
C LEU A 126 -17.38 -10.22 13.20
N PRO A 127 -18.41 -10.95 12.72
CA PRO A 127 -19.61 -11.26 13.48
C PRO A 127 -19.37 -11.82 14.89
N SER A 128 -18.38 -12.70 15.08
CA SER A 128 -18.08 -13.26 16.40
C SER A 128 -17.56 -12.21 17.38
N PHE A 129 -16.74 -11.27 16.92
CA PHE A 129 -16.28 -10.17 17.75
C PHE A 129 -17.41 -9.20 18.10
N LEU A 130 -18.28 -8.88 17.13
CA LEU A 130 -19.44 -8.00 17.37
C LEU A 130 -20.34 -8.58 18.46
N ARG A 131 -20.72 -9.86 18.36
CA ARG A 131 -21.51 -10.55 19.39
C ARG A 131 -20.84 -10.56 20.76
N TRP A 132 -19.53 -10.81 20.80
CA TRP A 132 -18.77 -10.74 22.03
C TRP A 132 -18.82 -9.33 22.63
N SER A 133 -18.61 -8.29 21.81
CA SER A 133 -18.60 -6.89 22.27
C SER A 133 -19.96 -6.43 22.79
N GLU A 134 -21.06 -6.87 22.14
CA GLU A 134 -22.43 -6.60 22.59
C GLU A 134 -22.75 -7.29 23.92
N HIS A 135 -22.26 -8.51 24.11
CA HIS A 135 -22.38 -9.24 25.36
C HIS A 135 -21.66 -8.51 26.49
N GLN A 136 -20.42 -8.06 26.26
CA GLN A 136 -19.64 -7.30 27.25
C GLN A 136 -20.28 -5.95 27.59
N ALA A 137 -20.83 -5.25 26.59
CA ALA A 137 -21.56 -4.00 26.81
C ALA A 137 -22.83 -4.21 27.65
N SER A 138 -23.53 -5.34 27.45
CA SER A 138 -24.75 -5.68 28.19
C SER A 138 -24.46 -6.14 29.63
N ALA A 139 -23.30 -6.75 29.87
CA ALA A 139 -22.85 -7.20 31.18
C ALA A 139 -22.30 -6.06 32.06
N SER A 140 -21.97 -4.91 31.46
CA SER A 140 -21.38 -3.77 32.16
C SER A 140 -22.45 -2.93 32.89
N PRO A 141 -22.21 -2.48 34.14
CA PRO A 141 -23.14 -1.59 34.85
C PRO A 141 -23.35 -0.26 34.10
N PRO A 142 -24.55 0.33 34.15
CA PRO A 142 -24.82 1.63 33.53
C PRO A 142 -23.90 2.70 34.12
N GLY A 143 -23.12 3.37 33.25
CA GLY A 143 -22.14 4.39 33.63
C GLY A 143 -20.67 3.94 33.62
N THR A 144 -20.41 2.64 33.46
CA THR A 144 -19.06 2.11 33.27
C THR A 144 -18.79 1.96 31.78
N SER A 145 -17.91 2.79 31.21
CA SER A 145 -17.42 2.55 29.85
C SER A 145 -16.50 1.34 29.90
N THR A 146 -16.85 0.26 29.20
CA THR A 146 -15.94 -0.86 28.94
C THR A 146 -14.71 -0.31 28.24
N VAL A 147 -13.59 -0.16 28.95
CA VAL A 147 -12.33 0.26 28.35
C VAL A 147 -11.74 -0.98 27.69
N LEU A 148 -11.96 -1.11 26.39
CA LEU A 148 -11.33 -2.12 25.55
C LEU A 148 -9.86 -1.74 25.36
N GLU A 149 -9.00 -2.19 26.28
CA GLU A 149 -7.57 -1.95 26.20
C GLU A 149 -6.91 -3.06 25.37
N PHE A 150 -6.17 -2.66 24.33
CA PHE A 150 -5.45 -3.56 23.45
C PHE A 150 -4.06 -3.85 24.02
N HIS A 151 -3.69 -5.13 24.08
CA HIS A 151 -2.38 -5.57 24.54
C HIS A 151 -1.70 -6.42 23.46
N GLY A 152 -0.67 -5.87 22.82
CA GLY A 152 0.04 -6.51 21.69
C GLY A 152 1.01 -7.63 22.08
N GLU A 153 1.48 -7.68 23.33
CA GLU A 153 2.46 -8.68 23.79
C GLU A 153 2.12 -9.16 25.22
N TRP A 154 1.89 -10.46 25.38
CA TRP A 154 1.70 -11.11 26.70
C TRP A 154 3.06 -11.58 27.25
N PRO A 155 3.38 -11.43 28.55
CA PRO A 155 2.48 -11.21 29.69
C PRO A 155 2.55 -9.81 30.31
N HIS A 156 1.39 -9.25 30.65
CA HIS A 156 1.29 -8.07 31.50
C HIS A 156 1.03 -8.47 32.96
N PRO A 157 1.79 -7.92 33.93
CA PRO A 157 1.70 -8.31 35.34
C PRO A 157 0.39 -7.87 36.04
N HIS A 158 -0.45 -7.07 35.38
CA HIS A 158 -1.68 -6.53 35.96
C HIS A 158 -2.96 -7.23 35.51
N LEU A 159 -2.86 -8.17 34.56
CA LEU A 159 -4.01 -8.93 34.08
C LEU A 159 -4.04 -10.30 34.76
N SER A 160 -5.24 -10.73 35.14
CA SER A 160 -5.50 -12.08 35.66
C SER A 160 -5.07 -13.15 34.64
N ALA A 161 -5.11 -14.43 35.04
CA ALA A 161 -4.86 -15.54 34.12
C ALA A 161 -5.68 -15.39 32.81
N PRO A 162 -5.14 -15.81 31.65
CA PRO A 162 -5.78 -15.57 30.36
C PRO A 162 -7.22 -16.13 30.33
N GLY A 163 -8.14 -15.33 29.78
CA GLY A 163 -9.54 -15.69 29.58
C GLY A 163 -9.73 -16.58 28.36
N HIS A 164 -10.82 -16.40 27.63
CA HIS A 164 -11.09 -17.21 26.45
C HIS A 164 -10.22 -16.80 25.26
N ARG A 165 -9.93 -17.78 24.39
CA ARG A 165 -9.23 -17.56 23.13
C ARG A 165 -10.13 -17.90 21.95
N TYR A 166 -10.35 -16.94 21.07
CA TYR A 166 -11.13 -17.04 19.85
C TYR A 166 -10.20 -17.04 18.65
N ASP A 167 -10.17 -18.13 17.89
CA ASP A 167 -9.45 -18.17 16.61
C ASP A 167 -10.42 -17.82 15.47
N LEU A 168 -10.32 -16.60 14.96
CA LEU A 168 -11.24 -16.04 13.96
C LEU A 168 -10.68 -16.12 12.53
N ARG A 169 -9.53 -16.77 12.32
CA ARG A 169 -8.90 -16.90 11.00
C ARG A 169 -9.80 -17.57 9.97
N THR A 170 -10.57 -18.58 10.39
CA THR A 170 -11.53 -19.28 9.52
C THR A 170 -12.71 -18.38 9.14
N GLU A 171 -13.26 -17.65 10.11
CA GLU A 171 -14.37 -16.70 9.89
C GLU A 171 -13.95 -15.56 8.95
N GLN A 172 -12.75 -15.01 9.16
CA GLN A 172 -12.16 -14.01 8.28
C GLN A 172 -12.02 -14.51 6.84
N THR A 173 -11.56 -15.76 6.66
CA THR A 173 -11.41 -16.37 5.32
C THR A 173 -12.76 -16.53 4.63
N ALA A 174 -13.80 -16.94 5.37
CA ALA A 174 -15.16 -17.04 4.85
C ALA A 174 -15.77 -15.67 4.48
N ALA A 175 -15.52 -14.64 5.30
CA ALA A 175 -15.96 -13.27 5.03
C ALA A 175 -15.30 -12.70 3.76
N ALA A 176 -14.01 -12.98 3.54
CA ALA A 176 -13.30 -12.56 2.32
C ALA A 176 -13.85 -13.23 1.05
N ALA A 177 -14.21 -14.52 1.11
CA ALA A 177 -14.75 -15.27 -0.03
C ALA A 177 -16.13 -14.78 -0.50
N THR A 178 -16.89 -14.13 0.38
CA THR A 178 -18.25 -13.63 0.10
C THR A 178 -18.23 -12.20 -0.47
N ARG A 179 -17.08 -11.52 -0.45
CA ARG A 179 -16.93 -10.18 -1.02
C ARG A 179 -16.90 -10.28 -2.55
N PRO A 180 -17.80 -9.60 -3.28
CA PRO A 180 -17.79 -9.66 -4.73
C PRO A 180 -16.45 -9.13 -5.25
N ALA A 181 -15.72 -9.97 -6.00
CA ALA A 181 -14.46 -9.59 -6.60
C ALA A 181 -14.68 -8.35 -7.46
N ALA A 182 -13.99 -7.25 -7.13
CA ALA A 182 -13.96 -6.06 -7.97
C ALA A 182 -13.55 -6.50 -9.38
N ARG A 183 -14.40 -6.17 -10.37
CA ARG A 183 -14.20 -6.56 -11.77
C ARG A 183 -12.79 -6.18 -12.21
N ARG A 184 -11.97 -7.20 -12.47
CA ARG A 184 -10.64 -7.08 -13.06
C ARG A 184 -10.75 -6.21 -14.32
N PRO A 185 -10.03 -5.08 -14.44
CA PRO A 185 -10.00 -4.33 -15.68
C PRO A 185 -9.45 -5.23 -16.79
N LEU A 186 -10.23 -5.41 -17.86
CA LEU A 186 -9.75 -6.02 -19.09
C LEU A 186 -8.56 -5.20 -19.59
N ALA A 187 -7.41 -5.85 -19.75
CA ALA A 187 -6.23 -5.22 -20.31
C ALA A 187 -6.56 -4.66 -21.72
N PRO A 188 -6.19 -3.41 -22.05
CA PRO A 188 -6.34 -2.92 -23.41
C PRO A 188 -5.41 -3.70 -24.34
N THR A 189 -5.99 -4.45 -25.28
CA THR A 189 -5.27 -5.08 -26.38
C THR A 189 -4.71 -4.00 -27.30
N SER A 190 -3.53 -3.47 -26.98
CA SER A 190 -2.79 -2.59 -27.87
C SER A 190 -2.06 -3.45 -28.90
N ARG A 191 -2.74 -3.81 -29.99
CA ARG A 191 -2.09 -4.33 -31.19
C ARG A 191 -1.76 -3.14 -32.08
N PRO A 192 -0.48 -2.79 -32.31
CA PRO A 192 -0.14 -1.76 -33.28
C PRO A 192 -0.53 -2.23 -34.69
N PRO A 193 -1.13 -1.37 -35.54
CA PRO A 193 -1.33 -1.69 -36.94
C PRO A 193 0.04 -1.77 -37.63
N MET A 194 0.34 -2.92 -38.25
CA MET A 194 1.47 -3.03 -39.18
C MET A 194 1.26 -2.05 -40.34
N PRO A 195 2.25 -1.24 -40.73
CA PRO A 195 2.21 -0.54 -42.00
C PRO A 195 2.29 -1.55 -43.15
N ALA A 196 1.43 -1.37 -44.15
CA ALA A 196 1.42 -2.18 -45.37
C ALA A 196 2.75 -2.05 -46.12
N ALA A 197 3.31 -3.18 -46.53
CA ALA A 197 4.46 -3.25 -47.41
C ALA A 197 4.13 -2.55 -48.74
N THR A 198 4.80 -1.43 -49.00
CA THR A 198 4.73 -0.76 -50.30
C THR A 198 5.81 -1.35 -51.20
N THR A 199 5.37 -2.09 -52.21
CA THR A 199 6.20 -2.69 -53.27
C THR A 199 6.96 -1.58 -54.04
N PRO A 200 8.26 -1.74 -54.34
CA PRO A 200 8.98 -0.78 -55.18
C PRO A 200 8.60 -0.93 -56.66
N PRO A 201 8.51 0.17 -57.44
CA PRO A 201 8.32 0.07 -58.88
C PRO A 201 9.60 -0.43 -59.56
N GLN A 202 9.46 -1.48 -60.37
CA GLN A 202 10.47 -1.90 -61.33
C GLN A 202 10.72 -0.77 -62.34
N ARG A 203 11.99 -0.34 -62.45
CA ARG A 203 12.46 0.45 -63.59
C ARG A 203 12.71 -0.49 -64.77
N ARG A 204 12.13 -0.16 -65.92
CA ARG A 204 12.62 -0.56 -67.25
C ARG A 204 13.66 0.44 -67.71
#